data_AF-A0A090WXE3-F1
#
_entry.id   AF-A0A090WXE3-F1
#
_cell.length_a   1.000
_cell.length_b   1.000
_cell.length_c   1.000
_cell.angle_alpha   90.00
_cell.angle_beta   90.00
_cell.angle_gamma   90.00
#
_symmetry.space_group_name_H-M   'P 1'
#
loop_
_entity.id
_entity.type
_entity.pdbx_description
1 polymer ?
#
loop_
_entity_poly.entity_id
_entity_poly.type
_entity_poly.pdbx_seq_one_letter_code
_entity_poly.pdbx_strand_id
1 'polypeptide(L)'
;MTKLSVNINKIATLRNSRGGDVPNVVDFAKDVQRFGAEGVTIHPRPDERHIRYQDARDLKPVVYTEFNIEGNPVKSFMDLVLEVKPTQVTLVPDAEDAITSNAGWDTIKHKDFLIEVISEFQKME
;
A
#
# COMPACT_ATOMS: atom_id res chain seq x y z
N MET A 1 -2.97 -0.25 -23.79
CA MET A 1 -2.23 -1.49 -23.47
C MET A 1 -2.47 -1.78 -21.99
N THR A 2 -2.60 -3.05 -21.59
CA THR A 2 -2.87 -3.43 -20.20
C THR A 2 -1.64 -3.18 -19.33
N LYS A 3 -1.83 -2.62 -18.13
CA LYS A 3 -0.75 -2.39 -17.16
C LYS A 3 -0.71 -3.44 -16.05
N LEU A 4 0.48 -3.74 -15.54
CA LEU A 4 0.68 -4.63 -14.39
C LEU A 4 1.32 -3.86 -13.22
N SER A 5 0.62 -3.78 -12.09
CA SER A 5 1.17 -3.36 -10.80
C SER A 5 1.36 -4.59 -9.91
N VAL A 6 2.56 -4.79 -9.36
CA VAL A 6 2.89 -5.99 -8.58
C VAL A 6 2.75 -5.69 -7.09
N ASN A 7 1.87 -6.43 -6.41
CA ASN A 7 1.75 -6.39 -4.96
C ASN A 7 2.88 -7.19 -4.29
N ILE A 8 3.65 -6.55 -3.40
CA ILE A 8 4.85 -7.15 -2.79
C ILE A 8 4.67 -7.51 -1.30
N ASN A 9 3.44 -7.50 -0.78
CA ASN A 9 3.15 -7.75 0.65
C ASN A 9 3.69 -9.10 1.16
N LYS A 10 3.67 -10.13 0.30
CA LYS A 10 4.14 -11.47 0.66
C LYS A 10 5.66 -11.57 0.79
N ILE A 11 6.41 -10.65 0.18
CA ILE A 11 7.86 -10.54 0.41
C ILE A 11 8.13 -10.09 1.84
N ALA A 12 7.42 -9.05 2.28
CA ALA A 12 7.50 -8.56 3.66
C ALA A 12 7.03 -9.62 4.67
N THR A 13 6.01 -10.40 4.34
CA THR A 13 5.57 -11.55 5.17
C THR A 13 6.72 -12.56 5.36
N LEU A 14 7.42 -12.92 4.28
CA LEU A 14 8.54 -13.86 4.34
C LEU A 14 9.76 -13.28 5.09
N ARG A 15 10.02 -11.98 4.95
CA ARG A 15 11.04 -11.28 5.74
C ARG A 15 10.72 -11.36 7.23
N ASN A 16 9.50 -10.98 7.60
CA ASN A 16 9.06 -10.87 9.00
C ASN A 16 9.10 -12.24 9.72
N SER A 17 8.84 -13.34 9.02
CA SER A 17 8.89 -14.69 9.61
C SER A 17 10.31 -15.16 9.95
N ARG A 18 11.35 -14.56 9.35
CA ARG A 18 12.76 -14.90 9.57
C ARG A 18 13.48 -13.99 10.55
N GLY A 19 12.91 -12.82 10.89
CA GLY A 19 13.50 -11.86 11.83
C GLY A 19 14.73 -11.11 11.32
N GLY A 20 15.00 -11.15 10.01
CA GLY A 20 16.08 -10.42 9.36
C GLY A 20 15.57 -9.53 8.21
N ASP A 21 16.45 -9.18 7.28
CA ASP A 21 16.11 -8.35 6.11
C ASP A 21 16.14 -9.15 4.79
N VAL A 22 15.96 -10.47 4.87
CA VAL A 22 16.00 -11.37 3.71
C VAL A 22 14.70 -12.19 3.64
N PRO A 23 13.90 -12.03 2.56
CA PRO A 23 14.12 -11.12 1.42
C PRO A 23 13.94 -9.63 1.78
N ASN A 24 14.70 -8.75 1.13
CA ASN A 24 14.57 -7.30 1.28
C ASN A 24 13.45 -6.78 0.35
N VAL A 25 12.51 -6.00 0.90
CA VAL A 25 11.33 -5.49 0.19
C VAL A 25 11.72 -4.45 -0.86
N VAL A 26 12.69 -3.59 -0.54
CA VAL A 26 13.16 -2.51 -1.43
C VAL A 26 13.89 -3.08 -2.65
N ASP A 27 14.74 -4.08 -2.46
CA ASP A 27 15.42 -4.75 -3.57
C ASP A 27 14.45 -5.50 -4.46
N PHE A 28 13.44 -6.16 -3.88
CA PHE A 28 12.38 -6.78 -4.66
C PHE A 28 11.58 -5.74 -5.48
N ALA A 29 11.30 -4.56 -4.91
CA ALA A 29 10.64 -3.48 -5.63
C ALA A 29 11.48 -2.95 -6.83
N LYS A 30 12.81 -2.87 -6.69
CA LYS A 30 13.70 -2.53 -7.82
C LYS A 30 13.62 -3.60 -8.91
N ASP A 31 13.64 -4.87 -8.53
CA ASP A 31 13.64 -6.00 -9.45
C ASP A 31 12.34 -6.09 -10.26
N VAL A 32 11.17 -5.98 -9.63
CA VAL A 32 9.88 -6.08 -10.35
C VAL A 32 9.73 -4.97 -11.39
N GLN A 33 10.16 -3.75 -11.07
CA GLN A 33 10.14 -2.63 -12.01
C GLN A 33 11.12 -2.89 -13.18
N ARG A 34 12.34 -3.38 -12.90
CA ARG A 34 13.32 -3.75 -13.93
C ARG A 34 12.81 -4.86 -14.85
N PHE A 35 11.97 -5.76 -14.34
CA PHE A 35 11.36 -6.84 -15.12
C PHE A 35 10.08 -6.42 -15.85
N GLY A 36 9.70 -5.15 -15.80
CA GLY A 36 8.62 -4.57 -16.61
C GLY A 36 7.31 -4.34 -15.87
N ALA A 37 7.27 -4.46 -14.54
CA ALA A 37 6.11 -4.00 -13.79
C ALA A 37 5.95 -2.49 -13.93
N GLU A 38 4.73 -2.05 -14.27
CA GLU A 38 4.36 -0.63 -14.42
C GLU A 38 3.86 -0.02 -13.11
N GLY A 39 3.84 -0.81 -12.04
CA GLY A 39 3.58 -0.32 -10.70
C GLY A 39 4.06 -1.27 -9.62
N VAL A 40 4.22 -0.73 -8.42
CA VAL A 40 4.48 -1.46 -7.18
C VAL A 40 3.33 -1.14 -6.23
N THR A 41 2.70 -2.19 -5.72
CA THR A 41 1.61 -2.07 -4.74
C THR A 41 2.06 -2.60 -3.38
N ILE A 42 1.74 -1.86 -2.32
CA ILE A 42 1.91 -2.29 -0.93
C ILE A 42 0.64 -2.05 -0.13
N HIS A 43 0.45 -2.80 0.95
CA HIS A 43 -0.64 -2.59 1.91
C HIS A 43 -0.06 -2.54 3.33
N PRO A 44 0.45 -1.39 3.80
CA PRO A 44 0.84 -1.24 5.20
C PRO A 44 -0.37 -1.40 6.11
N ARG A 45 -0.23 -2.19 7.18
CA ARG A 45 -1.28 -2.35 8.21
C ARG A 45 -0.82 -1.82 9.56
N PRO A 46 -1.74 -1.35 10.43
CA PRO A 46 -1.37 -0.84 11.76
C PRO A 46 -0.65 -1.89 12.64
N ASP A 47 -0.97 -3.17 12.45
CA ASP A 47 -0.33 -4.29 13.14
C ASP A 47 1.06 -4.66 12.57
N GLU A 48 1.45 -4.02 11.46
CA GLU A 48 2.68 -4.25 10.71
C GLU A 48 2.94 -5.74 10.39
N ARG A 49 1.87 -6.55 10.25
CA ARG A 49 1.99 -8.01 10.08
C ARG A 49 2.77 -8.42 8.83
N HIS A 50 2.75 -7.60 7.78
CA HIS A 50 3.50 -7.80 6.54
C HIS A 50 4.30 -6.55 6.18
N ILE A 51 3.74 -5.62 5.41
CA ILE A 51 4.36 -4.32 5.13
C ILE A 51 4.33 -3.47 6.39
N ARG A 52 5.50 -2.96 6.78
CA ARG A 52 5.67 -1.98 7.87
C ARG A 52 5.50 -0.58 7.33
N TYR A 53 5.23 0.40 8.20
CA TYR A 53 5.11 1.79 7.74
C TYR A 53 6.45 2.33 7.25
N GLN A 54 7.56 1.82 7.82
CA GLN A 54 8.90 2.14 7.34
C GLN A 54 9.13 1.66 5.89
N ASP A 55 8.59 0.50 5.51
CA ASP A 55 8.72 0.00 4.12
C ASP A 55 8.11 0.98 3.13
N ALA A 56 6.95 1.57 3.45
CA ALA A 56 6.30 2.56 2.59
C ALA A 56 7.18 3.82 2.39
N ARG A 57 7.87 4.27 3.44
CA ARG A 57 8.81 5.41 3.38
C ARG A 57 10.05 5.07 2.57
N ASP A 58 10.64 3.90 2.81
CA ASP A 58 11.86 3.45 2.13
C ASP A 58 11.63 3.19 0.63
N LEU A 59 10.41 2.79 0.25
CA LEU A 59 10.03 2.55 -1.14
C LEU A 59 9.82 3.84 -1.94
N LYS A 60 9.39 4.94 -1.29
CA LYS A 60 9.09 6.20 -1.98
C LYS A 60 10.21 6.73 -2.88
N PRO A 61 11.49 6.78 -2.46
CA PRO A 61 12.58 7.22 -3.33
C PRO A 61 13.04 6.17 -4.36
N VAL A 62 12.54 4.93 -4.27
CA VAL A 62 13.02 3.79 -5.07
C VAL A 62 12.04 3.39 -6.17
N VAL A 63 10.73 3.55 -5.93
CA VAL A 63 9.69 3.26 -6.93
C VAL A 63 9.59 4.43 -7.91
N TYR A 64 9.98 4.18 -9.16
CA TYR A 64 9.93 5.14 -10.27
C TYR A 64 8.75 4.89 -11.22
N THR A 65 8.08 3.75 -11.09
CA THR A 65 6.81 3.46 -11.75
C THR A 65 5.63 3.92 -10.87
N GLU A 66 4.40 3.47 -11.14
CA GLU A 66 3.26 3.79 -10.27
C GLU A 66 3.50 3.21 -8.87
N PHE A 67 3.49 4.07 -7.84
CA PHE A 67 3.49 3.61 -6.47
C PHE A 67 2.07 3.63 -5.91
N ASN A 68 1.51 2.45 -5.61
CA ASN A 68 0.17 2.30 -5.09
C ASN A 68 0.21 1.84 -3.62
N ILE A 69 -0.47 2.56 -2.74
CA ILE A 69 -0.62 2.19 -1.33
C ILE A 69 -2.09 1.83 -1.05
N GLU A 70 -2.31 0.59 -0.63
CA GLU A 70 -3.59 0.03 -0.22
C GLU A 70 -3.79 0.17 1.29
N GLY A 71 -5.01 0.50 1.74
CA GLY A 71 -5.36 0.38 3.15
C GLY A 71 -6.75 0.88 3.51
N ASN A 72 -7.17 0.56 4.74
CA ASN A 72 -8.36 1.11 5.36
C ASN A 72 -8.07 2.56 5.79
N PRO A 73 -8.92 3.56 5.46
CA PRO A 73 -8.74 4.97 5.82
C PRO A 73 -8.92 5.26 7.32
N VAL A 74 -8.17 4.56 8.16
CA VAL A 74 -7.93 4.92 9.55
C VAL A 74 -6.88 6.03 9.62
N LYS A 75 -6.85 6.77 10.73
CA LYS A 75 -5.95 7.91 10.90
C LYS A 75 -4.48 7.58 10.59
N SER A 76 -3.95 6.47 11.10
CA SER A 76 -2.55 6.10 10.91
C SER A 76 -2.20 5.80 9.44
N PHE A 77 -3.16 5.27 8.67
CA PHE A 77 -3.01 5.08 7.23
C PHE A 77 -3.06 6.40 6.48
N MET A 78 -4.02 7.27 6.82
CA MET A 78 -4.14 8.59 6.21
C MET A 78 -2.87 9.43 6.44
N ASP A 79 -2.36 9.45 7.67
CA ASP A 79 -1.13 10.15 8.03
C ASP A 79 0.07 9.64 7.19
N LEU A 80 0.20 8.31 7.04
CA LEU A 80 1.24 7.69 6.21
C LEU A 80 1.13 8.09 4.73
N VAL A 81 -0.08 8.04 4.18
CA VAL A 81 -0.32 8.38 2.76
C VAL A 81 -0.02 9.86 2.50
N LEU A 82 -0.47 10.76 3.37
CA LEU A 82 -0.22 12.21 3.26
C LEU A 82 1.28 12.54 3.39
N GLU A 83 2.02 11.78 4.19
CA GLU A 83 3.48 11.88 4.31
C GLU A 83 4.19 11.37 3.04
N VAL A 84 3.84 10.16 2.59
CA VAL A 84 4.53 9.45 1.51
C VAL A 84 4.18 9.99 0.12
N LYS A 85 2.96 10.51 -0.05
CA LYS A 85 2.41 10.99 -1.33
C LYS A 85 2.61 9.97 -2.47
N PRO A 86 2.04 8.75 -2.37
CA PRO A 86 2.15 7.75 -3.43
C PRO A 86 1.48 8.22 -4.72
N THR A 87 1.76 7.58 -5.86
CA THR A 87 1.11 7.89 -7.13
C THR A 87 -0.39 7.58 -7.09
N GLN A 88 -0.76 6.50 -6.38
CA GLN A 88 -2.13 6.04 -6.22
C GLN A 88 -2.38 5.61 -4.78
N VAL A 89 -3.62 5.82 -4.32
CA VAL A 89 -4.12 5.30 -3.05
C VAL A 89 -5.33 4.42 -3.34
N THR A 90 -5.33 3.19 -2.84
CA THR A 90 -6.44 2.24 -2.99
C THR A 90 -7.10 1.99 -1.64
N LEU A 91 -8.31 2.49 -1.46
CA LEU A 91 -9.07 2.30 -0.22
C LEU A 91 -9.68 0.90 -0.17
N VAL A 92 -9.41 0.17 0.92
CA VAL A 92 -9.98 -1.18 1.15
C VAL A 92 -10.67 -1.25 2.53
N PRO A 93 -11.84 -1.90 2.65
CA PRO A 93 -12.62 -1.91 3.90
C PRO A 93 -12.16 -3.02 4.88
N ASP A 94 -10.85 -3.19 5.04
CA ASP A 94 -10.31 -4.25 5.88
C ASP A 94 -10.42 -3.88 7.36
N ALA A 95 -11.12 -4.72 8.14
CA ALA A 95 -11.04 -4.65 9.60
C ALA A 95 -9.63 -5.02 10.09
N GLU A 96 -9.22 -4.51 11.25
CA GLU A 96 -7.89 -4.75 11.81
C GLU A 96 -7.59 -6.24 12.03
N ASP A 97 -8.61 -7.02 12.39
CA ASP A 97 -8.53 -8.46 12.65
C ASP A 97 -8.64 -9.34 11.38
N ALA A 98 -8.98 -8.75 10.23
CA ALA A 98 -9.16 -9.51 9.00
C ALA A 98 -7.84 -10.14 8.54
N ILE A 99 -7.83 -11.44 8.23
CA ILE A 99 -6.62 -12.13 7.74
C ILE A 99 -6.26 -11.69 6.30
N THR A 100 -7.27 -11.38 5.49
CA THR A 100 -7.17 -10.88 4.10
C THR A 100 -8.39 -10.05 3.76
N SER A 101 -8.28 -9.09 2.84
CA SER A 101 -9.45 -8.46 2.23
C SER A 101 -10.25 -9.51 1.48
N ASN A 102 -11.54 -9.59 1.74
CA ASN A 102 -12.48 -10.48 1.03
C ASN A 102 -13.74 -9.75 0.56
N ALA A 103 -13.83 -8.43 0.79
CA ALA A 103 -14.97 -7.60 0.46
C ALA A 103 -14.51 -6.26 -0.11
N GLY A 104 -15.31 -5.70 -1.01
CA GLY A 104 -15.19 -4.31 -1.46
C GLY A 104 -16.06 -3.38 -0.62
N TRP A 105 -15.86 -2.08 -0.78
CA TRP A 105 -16.72 -1.08 -0.14
C TRP A 105 -18.17 -1.18 -0.64
N ASP A 106 -19.12 -1.12 0.28
CA ASP A 106 -20.48 -0.68 -0.06
C ASP A 106 -20.45 0.85 -0.26
N THR A 107 -20.20 1.26 -1.50
CA THR A 107 -20.00 2.67 -1.85
C THR A 107 -21.28 3.50 -1.76
N ILE A 108 -22.46 2.89 -1.74
CA ILE A 108 -23.72 3.60 -1.52
C ILE A 108 -23.85 3.92 -0.04
N LYS A 109 -23.65 2.92 0.83
CA LYS A 109 -23.71 3.10 2.29
C LYS A 109 -22.62 4.03 2.83
N HIS A 110 -21.42 3.96 2.27
CA HIS A 110 -20.25 4.71 2.76
C HIS A 110 -19.89 5.93 1.90
N LYS A 111 -20.80 6.39 1.03
CA LYS A 111 -20.55 7.44 0.05
C LYS A 111 -19.90 8.69 0.64
N ASP A 112 -20.51 9.29 1.66
CA ASP A 112 -20.07 10.59 2.19
C ASP A 112 -18.70 10.50 2.84
N PHE A 113 -18.47 9.42 3.60
CA PHE A 113 -17.17 9.11 4.20
C PHE A 113 -16.07 8.95 3.13
N LEU A 114 -16.34 8.18 2.07
CA LEU A 114 -15.36 7.97 1.00
C LEU A 114 -15.06 9.26 0.23
N ILE A 115 -16.07 10.10 -0.02
CA ILE A 115 -15.88 11.42 -0.65
C ILE A 115 -14.95 12.29 0.19
N GLU A 116 -15.16 12.34 1.51
CA GLU A 116 -14.33 13.13 2.43
C GLU A 116 -12.88 12.66 2.41
N VAL A 117 -12.64 11.36 2.54
CA VAL A 117 -11.29 10.76 2.52
C VAL A 117 -10.59 11.00 1.17
N ILE A 118 -11.29 10.79 0.06
CA ILE A 118 -10.73 10.99 -1.29
C ILE A 118 -10.36 12.47 -1.49
N SER A 119 -11.22 13.39 -1.05
CA SER A 119 -10.96 14.83 -1.13
C SER A 119 -9.71 15.22 -0.35
N GLU A 120 -9.47 14.61 0.82
CA GLU A 120 -8.26 14.84 1.59
C GLU A 120 -7.00 14.40 0.82
N PHE A 121 -7.03 13.23 0.20
CA PHE A 121 -5.90 12.72 -0.58
C PHE A 121 -5.65 13.51 -1.87
N GLN A 122 -6.69 14.07 -2.49
CA GLN A 122 -6.53 14.90 -3.69
C GLN A 122 -5.82 16.23 -3.41
N LYS A 123 -5.72 16.67 -2.15
CA LYS A 123 -4.95 17.88 -1.76
C LYS A 123 -3.44 17.66 -1.78
N MET A 124 -2.96 16.43 -2.00
CA MET A 124 -1.53 16.09 -1.98
C MET A 124 -0.72 16.65 -3.16
N GLU A 125 -1.36 17.28 -4.16
CA GLU A 125 -0.73 17.93 -5.33
C GLU A 125 0.53 18.74 -4.98
#